data_AF-A0A9W4XQ20-F1
#
_entry.id   AF-A0A9W4XQ20-F1
#
_cell.length_a   1.000
_cell.length_b   1.000
_cell.length_c   1.000
_cell.angle_alpha   90.00
_cell.angle_beta   90.00
_cell.angle_gamma   90.00
#
_symmetry.space_group_name_H-M   'P 1'
#
loop_
_entity.id
_entity.type
_entity.pdbx_description
1 polymer ?
#
loop_
_entity_poly.entity_id
_entity_poly.type
_entity_poly.pdbx_seq_one_letter_code
_entity_poly.pdbx_strand_id
1 'polypeptide(L)'
;MPPGRYDSTKQATTPLSATARLVALEVNFRRAASIGIPLVRLPIDPLNLFFQVSESHVWALIEGLPFGISLPTWARYARRGWYFKNEADSHIHYGPIWALVTPCDIHILVCDTEAVHSVFARRNDFGRPNKMYKLLEVYGPAIPSADQTNWRRHRKIFVTPYVQTLL
;
A
#
# COMPACT_ATOMS: atom_id res chain seq x y z
N MET A 1 3.86 10.31 21.58
CA MET A 1 2.66 10.10 20.75
C MET A 1 2.34 8.62 20.83
N PRO A 2 1.20 8.17 21.39
CA PRO A 2 0.94 6.74 21.51
C PRO A 2 0.83 6.13 20.10
N PRO A 3 1.32 4.89 19.89
CA PRO A 3 1.13 4.20 18.62
C PRO A 3 -0.36 4.11 18.36
N GLY A 4 -0.82 4.77 17.30
CA GLY A 4 -2.22 4.82 16.92
C GLY A 4 -2.73 3.39 16.79
N ARG A 5 -3.57 2.97 17.74
CA ARG A 5 -4.35 1.75 17.66
C ARG A 5 -5.21 1.88 16.41
N TYR A 6 -4.76 1.26 15.32
CA TYR A 6 -5.51 1.19 14.08
C TYR A 6 -6.75 0.34 14.35
N ASP A 7 -7.89 1.00 14.54
CA ASP A 7 -9.17 0.35 14.84
C ASP A 7 -9.60 -0.56 13.68
N SER A 8 -9.57 -1.86 13.97
CA SER A 8 -9.98 -2.96 13.10
C SER A 8 -11.47 -2.93 12.71
N THR A 9 -12.27 -2.07 13.35
CA THR A 9 -13.71 -1.93 13.15
C THR A 9 -14.11 -1.15 11.91
N LYS A 10 -13.19 -0.43 11.24
CA LYS A 10 -13.54 0.33 10.02
C LYS A 10 -13.65 -0.50 8.74
N GLN A 11 -13.38 -1.81 8.81
CA GLN A 11 -13.46 -2.70 7.65
C GLN A 11 -14.56 -3.77 7.71
N ALA A 12 -15.24 -3.90 8.85
CA ALA A 12 -16.40 -4.76 8.93
C ALA A 12 -17.61 -4.01 8.36
N THR A 13 -17.99 -4.39 7.14
CA THR A 13 -19.38 -4.43 6.69
C THR A 13 -20.21 -3.16 6.88
N THR A 14 -20.09 -2.23 5.94
CA THR A 14 -21.24 -1.44 5.49
C THR A 14 -20.97 -1.03 4.05
N PRO A 15 -21.94 -1.13 3.12
CA PRO A 15 -21.85 -0.43 1.85
C PRO A 15 -21.95 1.06 2.15
N LEU A 16 -20.85 1.64 2.62
CA LEU A 16 -20.69 3.08 2.74
C LEU A 16 -20.91 3.62 1.34
N SER A 17 -22.04 4.31 1.17
CA SER A 17 -22.43 5.04 -0.04
C SER A 17 -21.19 5.71 -0.65
N ALA A 18 -21.12 5.79 -1.98
CA ALA A 18 -19.99 6.43 -2.67
C ALA A 18 -19.61 7.79 -2.05
N THR A 19 -20.60 8.50 -1.52
CA THR A 19 -20.45 9.73 -0.73
C THR A 19 -19.51 9.57 0.48
N ALA A 20 -19.67 8.55 1.31
CA ALA A 20 -18.84 8.32 2.48
C ALA A 20 -17.40 7.94 2.13
N ARG A 21 -17.19 7.25 0.98
CA ARG A 21 -15.83 7.00 0.45
C ARG A 21 -15.14 8.29 0.00
N LEU A 22 -15.88 9.20 -0.63
CA LEU A 22 -15.36 10.52 -1.00
C LEU A 22 -15.03 11.36 0.25
N VAL A 23 -15.86 11.30 1.29
CA VAL A 23 -15.58 11.97 2.57
C VAL A 23 -14.33 11.39 3.23
N ALA A 24 -14.18 10.06 3.27
CA ALA A 24 -12.99 9.41 3.83
C ALA A 24 -11.72 9.78 3.05
N LEU A 25 -11.81 9.83 1.72
CA LEU A 25 -10.70 10.28 0.86
C LEU A 25 -10.28 11.71 1.21
N GLU A 26 -11.23 12.62 1.39
CA GLU A 26 -10.95 14.02 1.73
C GLU A 26 -10.32 14.16 3.12
N VAL A 27 -10.79 13.37 4.11
CA VAL A 27 -10.18 13.33 5.44
C VAL A 27 -8.73 12.83 5.37
N ASN A 28 -8.49 11.74 4.62
CA ASN A 28 -7.14 11.22 4.43
C ASN A 28 -6.25 12.20 3.66
N PHE A 29 -6.81 12.91 2.68
CA PHE A 29 -6.10 13.94 1.92
C PHE A 29 -5.65 15.08 2.83
N ARG A 30 -6.52 15.58 3.71
CA ARG A 30 -6.16 16.64 4.69
C ARG A 30 -5.07 16.19 5.65
N ARG A 31 -5.10 14.93 6.10
CA ARG A 31 -4.04 14.35 6.94
C ARG A 31 -2.72 14.20 6.20
N ALA A 32 -2.76 13.81 4.93
CA ALA A 32 -1.55 13.73 4.11
C ALA A 32 -1.01 15.13 3.77
N ALA A 33 -1.89 16.12 3.60
CA ALA A 33 -1.51 17.49 3.28
C ALA A 33 -0.68 18.15 4.39
N SER A 34 -0.89 17.78 5.66
CA SER A 34 -0.06 18.29 6.76
C SER A 34 1.40 17.81 6.72
N ILE A 35 1.72 16.81 5.90
CA ILE A 35 3.09 16.28 5.74
C ILE A 35 3.92 17.17 4.79
N GLY A 36 3.27 17.95 3.91
CA GLY A 36 3.97 18.85 2.97
C GLY A 36 4.64 18.14 1.79
N ILE A 37 4.23 16.92 1.46
CA ILE A 37 4.72 16.16 0.29
C ILE A 37 3.71 16.22 -0.87
N PRO A 38 4.16 16.00 -2.13
CA PRO A 38 3.27 15.88 -3.27
C PRO A 38 2.24 14.75 -3.09
N LEU A 39 0.98 15.05 -3.36
CA LEU A 39 -0.15 14.15 -3.14
C LEU A 39 -0.89 13.83 -4.44
N VAL A 40 -1.09 12.55 -4.70
CA VAL A 40 -1.95 12.05 -5.78
C VAL A 40 -3.20 11.45 -5.16
N ARG A 41 -4.37 11.97 -5.57
CA ARG A 41 -5.67 11.43 -5.13
C ARG A 41 -6.04 10.22 -5.95
N LEU A 42 -6.38 9.13 -5.27
CA LEU A 42 -6.86 7.91 -5.90
C LEU A 42 -8.23 7.53 -5.33
N PRO A 43 -9.33 7.78 -6.07
CA PRO A 43 -10.68 7.53 -5.55
C PRO A 43 -11.00 6.04 -5.41
N ILE A 44 -10.29 5.18 -6.15
CA ILE A 44 -10.49 3.73 -6.16
C ILE A 44 -9.29 3.07 -5.51
N ASP A 45 -9.52 2.37 -4.40
CA ASP A 45 -8.47 1.61 -3.74
C ASP A 45 -8.13 0.32 -4.54
N PRO A 46 -6.89 0.15 -5.05
CA PRO A 46 -6.48 -1.05 -5.77
C PRO A 46 -6.44 -2.30 -4.87
N LEU A 47 -6.48 -2.14 -3.55
CA LEU A 47 -6.54 -3.25 -2.60
C LEU A 47 -7.96 -3.78 -2.35
N ASN A 48 -8.97 -3.14 -2.93
CA ASN A 48 -10.35 -3.60 -2.81
C ASN A 48 -10.55 -4.89 -3.64
N LEU A 49 -10.94 -5.98 -2.98
CA LEU A 49 -11.12 -7.30 -3.60
C LEU A 49 -12.06 -7.27 -4.81
N PHE A 50 -13.17 -6.52 -4.73
CA PHE A 50 -14.10 -6.40 -5.84
C PHE A 50 -13.48 -5.70 -7.05
N PHE A 51 -12.67 -4.66 -6.78
CA PHE A 51 -11.95 -3.98 -7.84
C PHE A 51 -10.90 -4.91 -8.43
N GLN A 52 -10.13 -5.64 -7.63
CA GLN A 52 -9.10 -6.57 -8.12
C GLN A 52 -9.63 -7.64 -9.07
N VAL A 53 -10.83 -8.18 -8.83
CA VAL A 53 -11.45 -9.18 -9.70
C VAL A 53 -11.99 -8.56 -10.99
N SER A 54 -12.64 -7.39 -10.88
CA SER A 54 -13.25 -6.71 -12.03
C SER A 54 -12.25 -5.95 -12.90
N GLU A 55 -11.10 -5.60 -12.34
CA GLU A 55 -10.09 -4.74 -12.93
C GLU A 55 -9.63 -5.22 -14.32
N SER A 56 -9.36 -6.51 -14.49
CA SER A 56 -8.90 -7.05 -15.78
C SER A 56 -9.90 -6.80 -16.91
N HIS A 57 -11.19 -6.86 -16.59
CA HIS A 57 -12.26 -6.61 -17.55
C HIS A 57 -12.42 -5.11 -17.82
N VAL A 58 -12.30 -4.28 -16.78
CA VAL A 58 -12.37 -2.82 -16.89
C VAL A 58 -11.24 -2.29 -17.78
N TRP A 59 -10.00 -2.74 -17.56
CA TRP A 59 -8.88 -2.31 -18.40
C TRP A 59 -8.93 -2.89 -19.81
N ALA A 60 -9.36 -4.14 -19.99
CA ALA A 60 -9.56 -4.71 -21.32
C ALA A 60 -10.60 -3.93 -22.11
N LEU A 61 -11.68 -3.48 -21.46
CA LEU A 61 -12.69 -2.62 -22.08
C LEU A 61 -12.09 -1.26 -22.45
N ILE A 62 -11.38 -0.60 -21.52
CA ILE A 62 -10.78 0.72 -21.75
C ILE A 62 -9.72 0.69 -22.86
N GLU A 63 -8.84 -0.31 -22.88
CA GLU A 63 -7.80 -0.47 -23.90
C GLU A 63 -8.37 -0.92 -25.25
N GLY A 64 -9.52 -1.61 -25.24
CA GLY A 64 -10.21 -2.07 -26.45
C GLY A 64 -11.12 -1.04 -27.11
N LEU A 65 -11.43 0.09 -26.44
CA LEU A 65 -12.21 1.15 -27.06
C LEU A 65 -11.36 1.93 -28.09
N PRO A 66 -11.81 2.07 -29.34
CA PRO A 66 -11.06 2.78 -30.40
C PRO A 66 -11.01 4.30 -30.21
N PHE A 67 -11.72 4.82 -29.21
CA PHE A 67 -11.63 6.21 -28.81
C PHE A 67 -10.45 6.34 -27.85
N GLY A 68 -9.40 7.03 -28.28
CA GLY A 68 -8.20 7.33 -27.49
C GLY A 68 -8.52 8.25 -26.31
N ILE A 69 -9.29 7.72 -25.34
CA ILE A 69 -9.67 8.42 -24.13
C ILE A 69 -8.38 8.62 -23.33
N SER A 70 -7.94 9.86 -23.23
CA SER A 70 -6.85 10.22 -22.33
C SER A 70 -7.31 9.96 -20.90
N LEU A 71 -6.89 8.84 -20.33
CA LEU A 71 -7.18 8.50 -18.96
C LEU A 71 -6.61 9.59 -18.03
N PRO A 72 -7.35 9.99 -16.98
CA PRO A 72 -6.83 10.94 -16.04
C PRO A 72 -5.60 10.38 -15.33
N THR A 73 -4.66 11.25 -14.93
CA THR A 73 -3.37 10.85 -14.37
C THR A 73 -3.50 9.91 -13.18
N TRP A 74 -4.57 9.98 -12.39
CA TRP A 74 -4.79 9.06 -11.27
C TRP A 74 -5.12 7.62 -11.71
N ALA A 75 -5.74 7.44 -12.88
CA ALA A 75 -6.20 6.13 -13.36
C ALA A 75 -5.02 5.18 -13.61
N ARG A 76 -3.83 5.69 -13.98
CA ARG A 76 -2.62 4.86 -14.11
C ARG A 76 -2.27 4.15 -12.81
N TYR A 77 -2.50 4.80 -11.66
CA TYR A 77 -2.20 4.27 -10.32
C TYR A 77 -3.29 3.34 -9.79
N ALA A 78 -4.49 3.37 -10.39
CA ALA A 78 -5.55 2.43 -10.05
C ALA A 78 -5.21 1.01 -10.55
N ARG A 79 -4.32 0.88 -11.56
CA ARG A 79 -3.98 -0.43 -12.11
C ARG A 79 -3.18 -1.27 -11.12
N ARG A 80 -3.55 -2.53 -10.89
CA ARG A 80 -2.74 -3.51 -10.15
C ARG A 80 -1.41 -3.69 -10.86
N GLY A 81 -0.34 -3.60 -10.09
CA GLY A 81 1.01 -3.60 -10.66
C GLY A 81 1.36 -2.31 -11.40
N TRP A 82 0.66 -1.19 -11.15
CA TRP A 82 0.96 0.10 -11.77
C TRP A 82 2.45 0.47 -11.70
N TYR A 83 3.12 0.08 -10.61
CA TYR A 83 4.54 0.31 -10.37
C TYR A 83 5.44 -0.37 -11.41
N PHE A 84 5.03 -1.49 -12.03
CA PHE A 84 5.79 -2.12 -13.11
C PHE A 84 5.73 -1.32 -14.41
N LYS A 85 4.55 -0.78 -14.74
CA LYS A 85 4.38 0.00 -15.99
C LYS A 85 4.91 1.43 -15.85
N ASN A 86 4.86 1.97 -14.65
CA ASN A 86 5.27 3.33 -14.35
C ASN A 86 6.77 3.46 -14.05
N GLU A 87 7.40 2.40 -13.54
CA GLU A 87 8.83 2.38 -13.18
C GLU A 87 9.21 3.64 -12.35
N ALA A 88 10.16 4.44 -12.84
CA ALA A 88 10.64 5.66 -12.21
C ALA A 88 9.87 6.94 -12.60
N ASP A 89 8.95 6.89 -13.57
CA ASP A 89 8.29 8.09 -14.14
C ASP A 89 7.62 8.96 -13.07
N SER A 90 6.95 8.33 -12.11
CA SER A 90 6.31 9.07 -11.01
C SER A 90 7.30 9.74 -10.06
N HIS A 91 8.46 9.11 -9.81
CA HIS A 91 9.50 9.72 -8.98
C HIS A 91 10.24 10.83 -9.72
N ILE A 92 10.32 10.78 -11.05
CA ILE A 92 10.82 11.88 -11.88
C ILE A 92 9.84 13.07 -11.84
N HIS A 93 8.52 12.80 -11.90
CA HIS A 93 7.51 13.85 -11.96
C HIS A 93 7.20 14.51 -10.60
N TYR A 94 7.03 13.71 -9.54
CA TYR A 94 6.68 14.21 -8.21
C TYR A 94 7.90 14.37 -7.29
N GLY A 95 9.05 13.83 -7.68
CA GLY A 95 10.27 13.89 -6.89
C GLY A 95 10.49 12.65 -6.00
N PRO A 96 11.49 12.74 -5.09
CA PRO A 96 12.00 11.58 -4.35
C PRO A 96 10.98 11.00 -3.37
N ILE A 97 10.07 11.81 -2.83
CA ILE A 97 9.06 11.40 -1.86
C ILE A 97 7.71 11.97 -2.28
N TRP A 98 6.71 11.10 -2.41
CA TRP A 98 5.33 11.48 -2.72
C TRP A 98 4.36 10.48 -2.10
N ALA A 99 3.07 10.84 -2.03
CA ALA A 99 2.07 9.95 -1.48
C ALA A 99 0.85 9.77 -2.40
N LEU A 100 0.37 8.54 -2.43
CA LEU A 100 -0.88 8.12 -3.04
C LEU A 100 -1.94 7.99 -1.95
N VAL A 101 -2.98 8.82 -2.04
CA VAL A 101 -4.04 8.88 -1.04
C VAL A 101 -5.25 8.10 -1.55
N THR A 102 -5.64 7.03 -0.85
CA THR A 102 -6.87 6.29 -1.11
C THR A 102 -7.91 6.56 -0.01
N PRO A 103 -9.19 6.21 -0.21
CA PRO A 103 -10.20 6.31 0.84
C PRO A 103 -9.89 5.42 2.06
N CYS A 104 -9.12 4.35 1.84
CA CYS A 104 -8.79 3.36 2.87
C CYS A 104 -7.50 3.72 3.59
N ASP A 105 -6.43 3.97 2.84
CA ASP A 105 -5.07 4.09 3.34
C ASP A 105 -4.27 5.19 2.60
N ILE A 106 -3.15 5.60 3.18
CA ILE A 106 -2.22 6.56 2.57
C ILE A 106 -0.91 5.80 2.31
N HIS A 107 -0.52 5.70 1.04
CA HIS A 107 0.71 5.03 0.64
C HIS A 107 1.78 6.09 0.35
N ILE A 108 2.85 6.10 1.15
CA ILE A 108 3.99 6.99 0.92
C ILE A 108 5.05 6.21 0.14
N LEU A 109 5.46 6.76 -1.00
CA LEU A 109 6.50 6.20 -1.85
C LEU A 109 7.78 7.01 -1.68
N VAL A 110 8.87 6.31 -1.40
CA VAL A 110 10.17 6.91 -1.07
C VAL A 110 11.22 6.31 -2.01
N CYS A 111 11.89 7.17 -2.76
CA CYS A 111 12.99 6.86 -3.67
C CYS A 111 14.23 7.70 -3.30
N ASP A 112 14.47 7.87 -2.00
CA ASP A 112 15.67 8.51 -1.47
C ASP A 112 16.40 7.56 -0.52
N THR A 113 17.72 7.47 -0.66
CA THR A 113 18.52 6.47 0.06
C THR A 113 18.62 6.81 1.54
N GLU A 114 18.80 8.08 1.89
CA GLU A 114 18.89 8.50 3.30
C GLU A 114 17.56 8.32 4.02
N ALA A 115 16.46 8.73 3.37
CA ALA A 115 15.11 8.54 3.90
C ALA A 115 14.81 7.06 4.12
N VAL A 116 15.08 6.19 3.13
CA VAL A 116 14.89 4.74 3.24
C VAL A 116 15.73 4.16 4.38
N HIS A 117 17.00 4.54 4.49
CA HIS A 117 17.86 4.06 5.57
C HIS A 117 17.36 4.50 6.95
N SER A 118 16.85 5.73 7.07
CA SER A 118 16.27 6.26 8.32
C SER A 118 14.98 5.53 8.73
N VAL A 119 14.16 5.11 7.75
CA VAL A 119 12.93 4.35 7.97
C VAL A 119 13.26 2.93 8.44
N PHE A 120 14.22 2.26 7.78
CA PHE A 120 14.64 0.92 8.18
C PHE A 120 15.40 0.89 9.52
N ALA A 121 16.19 1.92 9.83
CA ALA A 121 16.82 2.07 11.14
C ALA A 121 15.77 2.18 12.25
N ARG A 122 14.67 2.90 12.01
CA ARG A 122 13.53 3.08 12.91
C ARG A 122 12.39 2.09 12.65
N ARG A 123 12.71 0.84 12.30
CA ARG A 123 11.70 -0.20 12.02
C ARG A 123 10.67 -0.43 13.14
N ASN A 124 10.97 -0.04 14.38
CA ASN A 124 10.03 -0.17 15.50
C ASN A 124 8.92 0.89 15.43
N ASP A 125 9.22 2.07 14.88
CA ASP A 125 8.27 3.16 14.68
C ASP A 125 7.38 2.91 13.45
N PHE A 126 7.94 2.24 12.43
CA PHE A 126 7.24 1.84 11.21
C PHE A 126 6.81 0.37 11.28
N GLY A 127 5.69 0.11 11.94
CA GLY A 127 5.08 -1.21 12.01
C GLY A 127 4.70 -1.76 10.62
N ARG A 128 4.90 -3.06 10.40
CA ARG A 128 4.44 -3.72 9.18
C ARG A 128 2.90 -3.77 9.16
N PRO A 129 2.27 -3.64 7.99
CA PRO A 129 0.82 -3.77 7.85
C PRO A 129 0.39 -5.25 7.97
N ASN A 130 0.36 -5.79 9.20
CA ASN A 130 0.10 -7.22 9.48
C ASN A 130 -1.22 -7.73 8.91
N LYS A 131 -2.21 -6.84 8.78
CA LYS A 131 -3.53 -7.14 8.24
C LYS A 131 -3.50 -7.64 6.80
N MET A 132 -2.63 -7.10 5.95
CA MET A 132 -2.48 -7.58 4.57
C MET A 132 -1.82 -8.96 4.53
N TYR A 133 -0.92 -9.23 5.48
CA TYR A 133 -0.20 -10.50 5.58
C TYR A 133 -1.02 -11.62 6.22
N LYS A 134 -2.18 -11.33 6.82
CA LYS A 134 -3.06 -12.34 7.40
C LYS A 134 -3.52 -13.39 6.39
N LEU A 135 -3.67 -13.01 5.12
CA LEU A 135 -3.98 -13.94 4.03
C LEU A 135 -2.89 -15.04 3.87
N LEU A 136 -1.65 -14.74 4.23
CA LEU A 136 -0.52 -15.66 4.11
C LEU A 136 -0.46 -16.67 5.27
N GLU A 137 -1.28 -16.51 6.31
CA GLU A 137 -1.32 -17.40 7.49
C GLU A 137 -2.13 -18.67 7.23
N VAL A 138 -1.98 -19.29 6.06
CA VAL A 138 -2.72 -20.51 5.67
C VAL A 138 -2.47 -21.66 6.65
N TYR A 139 -1.24 -21.75 7.15
CA TYR A 139 -0.79 -22.78 8.10
C TYR A 139 -0.52 -22.21 9.52
N GLY A 140 -1.05 -21.03 9.81
CA GLY A 140 -0.81 -20.31 11.06
C GLY A 140 0.26 -19.20 10.93
N PRO A 141 0.71 -18.63 12.06
CA PRO A 141 1.59 -17.46 12.07
C PRO A 141 2.91 -17.72 11.35
N ALA A 142 3.12 -17.01 10.25
CA ALA A 142 4.31 -17.14 9.42
C ALA A 142 5.29 -15.98 9.68
N ILE A 143 6.50 -16.09 9.14
CA ILE A 143 7.50 -15.00 9.15
C ILE A 143 6.89 -13.67 8.64
N PRO A 144 6.24 -13.60 7.46
CA PRO A 144 5.72 -12.34 6.94
C PRO A 144 4.62 -11.70 7.81
N SER A 145 3.88 -12.49 8.58
CA SER A 145 2.76 -12.02 9.40
C SER A 145 3.12 -11.83 10.88
N ALA A 146 4.35 -12.18 11.29
CA ALA A 146 4.77 -12.14 12.68
C ALA A 146 4.90 -10.71 13.22
N ASP A 147 4.28 -10.46 14.38
CA ASP A 147 4.51 -9.26 15.18
C ASP A 147 5.99 -9.08 15.55
N GLN A 148 6.42 -7.85 15.84
CA GLN A 148 7.84 -7.55 16.12
C GLN A 148 8.45 -8.40 17.24
N THR A 149 7.66 -8.76 18.26
CA THR A 149 8.08 -9.63 19.37
C THR A 149 8.34 -11.05 18.92
N ASN A 150 7.48 -11.60 18.04
CA ASN A 150 7.57 -12.97 17.55
C ASN A 150 8.49 -13.12 16.34
N TRP A 151 8.70 -12.04 15.58
CA TRP A 151 9.56 -11.99 14.40
C TRP A 151 10.96 -12.55 14.65
N ARG A 152 11.60 -12.15 15.77
CA ARG A 152 12.95 -12.64 16.12
C ARG A 152 12.98 -14.15 16.31
N ARG A 153 11.93 -14.72 16.91
CA ARG A 153 11.80 -16.17 17.14
C ARG A 153 11.60 -16.92 15.83
N HIS A 154 10.64 -16.48 15.01
CA HIS A 154 10.35 -17.11 13.71
C HIS A 154 11.56 -17.03 12.76
N ARG A 155 12.24 -15.87 12.71
CA ARG A 155 13.45 -15.71 11.90
C ARG A 155 14.58 -16.63 12.36
N LYS A 156 14.79 -16.80 13.68
CA LYS A 156 15.86 -17.67 14.21
C LYS A 156 15.68 -19.11 13.71
N ILE A 157 14.47 -19.65 13.83
CA ILE A 157 14.15 -21.02 13.38
C ILE A 157 14.37 -21.13 11.87
N PHE A 158 13.90 -20.16 11.10
CA PHE A 158 14.02 -20.17 9.64
C PHE A 158 15.45 -20.07 9.13
N VAL A 159 16.31 -19.26 9.77
CA VAL A 159 17.68 -19.01 9.31
C VAL A 159 18.61 -20.17 9.67
N THR A 160 18.35 -20.89 10.76
CA THR A 160 19.20 -22.00 11.26
C THR A 160 19.66 -23.00 10.18
N PRO A 161 18.80 -23.54 9.30
CA PRO A 161 19.22 -24.48 8.26
C PRO A 161 20.13 -23.87 7.17
N TYR A 162 20.07 -22.56 6.95
CA TYR A 162 20.87 -21.88 5.92
C TYR A 162 22.29 -21.53 6.38
N VAL A 163 22.60 -21.68 7.67
CA VAL A 163 23.93 -21.33 8.23
C VAL A 163 24.98 -22.41 7.93
N GLN A 164 24.56 -23.64 7.59
CA GLN A 164 25.42 -24.83 7.64
C GLN A 164 25.91 -25.36 6.28
N THR A 165 25.62 -24.65 5.18
CA THR A 165 26.01 -25.05 3.80
C THR A 165 27.19 -24.25 3.24
N LEU A 166 27.90 -23.47 4.07
CA LEU A 166 29.09 -22.68 3.69
C LEU A 166 30.41 -23.23 4.26
N LEU A 167 30.45 -24.52 4.61
CA LEU A 167 31.68 -25.29 4.89
C LEU A 167 31.77 -26.43 3.89
#